data_AF-A0A2M7WUK7-F1
#
_entry.id   AF-A0A2M7WUK7-F1
#
_cell.length_a   1.000
_cell.length_b   1.000
_cell.length_c   1.000
_cell.angle_alpha   90.00
_cell.angle_beta   90.00
_cell.angle_gamma   90.00
#
_symmetry.space_group_name_H-M   'P 1'
#
loop_
_entity.id
_entity.type
_entity.pdbx_description
1 polymer ?
#
loop_
_entity_poly.entity_id
_entity_poly.type
_entity_poly.pdbx_seq_one_letter_code
_entity_poly.pdbx_strand_id
1 'polypeptide(L)'
;MYRIQCRSRPHGSAAARTTAAAQAIRSPDMKILLIAMLCLLPVASASAGSGFQAGEWEITSTTKMPGMPVSAPPITFRQCMQEEDSMAQQSSENSGCRMLEQQKTGDTLSWKVRCDSEQGRADISGRLTWSGDSMQGITTMTTDQGGQQMSITTRMQGNRLGPCQ
;
A
#
# COMPACT_ATOMS: atom_id res chain seq x y z
N MET A 1 -37.02 6.50 -39.45
CA MET A 1 -38.22 5.78 -38.99
C MET A 1 -38.52 6.16 -37.55
N TYR A 2 -39.74 6.70 -37.32
CA TYR A 2 -40.56 6.82 -36.10
C TYR A 2 -39.89 7.12 -34.74
N ARG A 3 -39.95 8.35 -34.20
CA ARG A 3 -41.04 8.98 -33.40
C ARG A 3 -41.63 8.08 -32.32
N ILE A 4 -41.37 8.42 -31.05
CA ILE A 4 -42.32 8.26 -29.95
C ILE A 4 -42.48 9.62 -29.27
N GLN A 5 -43.66 10.21 -29.48
CA GLN A 5 -44.23 11.28 -28.67
C GLN A 5 -44.78 10.66 -27.38
N CYS A 6 -44.59 11.33 -26.25
CA CYS A 6 -45.61 11.36 -25.21
C CYS A 6 -45.84 12.82 -24.82
N ARG A 7 -47.06 13.29 -25.08
CA ARG A 7 -47.57 14.62 -24.81
C ARG A 7 -48.81 14.46 -23.95
N SER A 8 -48.85 15.06 -22.76
CA SER A 8 -50.09 15.61 -22.20
C SER A 8 -49.81 16.54 -21.02
N ARG A 9 -50.06 17.83 -21.28
CA ARG A 9 -50.24 18.99 -20.39
C ARG A 9 -51.42 18.78 -19.38
N PRO A 10 -51.91 19.82 -18.68
CA PRO A 10 -51.31 20.69 -17.66
C PRO A 10 -52.20 20.78 -16.39
N HIS A 11 -51.70 21.33 -15.28
CA HIS A 11 -52.58 22.00 -14.30
C HIS A 11 -51.82 23.11 -13.59
N GLY A 12 -52.46 24.28 -13.50
CA GLY A 12 -52.12 25.27 -12.48
C GLY A 12 -51.30 26.46 -12.96
N SER A 13 -52.01 27.43 -13.52
CA SER A 13 -51.56 28.79 -13.78
C SER A 13 -51.25 29.52 -12.47
N ALA A 14 -50.10 30.18 -12.39
CA ALA A 14 -49.93 31.38 -11.55
C ALA A 14 -48.88 32.29 -12.22
N ALA A 15 -49.39 33.33 -12.85
CA ALA A 15 -48.60 34.40 -13.45
C ALA A 15 -47.95 35.26 -12.36
N ALA A 16 -46.65 35.56 -12.50
CA ALA A 16 -46.07 36.74 -11.88
C ALA A 16 -44.85 37.24 -12.67
N ARG A 17 -45.14 38.18 -13.56
CA ARG A 17 -44.42 39.44 -13.82
C ARG A 17 -42.90 39.39 -13.95
N THR A 18 -42.48 39.58 -15.19
CA THR A 18 -41.24 40.22 -15.64
C THR A 18 -40.91 41.48 -14.84
N THR A 19 -39.71 41.52 -14.26
CA THR A 19 -38.93 42.75 -14.08
C THR A 19 -37.46 42.41 -14.32
N ALA A 20 -37.00 42.65 -15.55
CA ALA A 20 -35.59 42.75 -15.84
C ALA A 20 -35.07 44.07 -15.24
N ALA A 21 -34.42 43.98 -14.08
CA ALA A 21 -33.63 45.09 -13.56
C ALA A 21 -32.22 44.96 -14.13
N ALA A 22 -31.86 45.88 -15.02
CA ALA A 22 -30.48 46.07 -15.45
C ALA A 22 -29.65 46.50 -14.23
N GLN A 23 -28.84 45.59 -13.69
CA GLN A 23 -27.93 45.90 -12.60
C GLN A 23 -26.62 46.41 -13.18
N ALA A 24 -26.33 47.68 -12.92
CA ALA A 24 -25.08 48.35 -13.25
C ALA A 24 -23.91 47.66 -12.52
N ILE A 25 -22.95 47.16 -13.31
CA ILE A 25 -21.71 46.57 -12.80
C ILE A 25 -20.86 47.73 -12.22
N ARG A 26 -20.91 47.93 -10.91
CA ARG A 26 -19.95 48.81 -10.21
C ARG A 26 -18.60 48.09 -10.16
N SER A 27 -17.59 48.74 -10.72
CA SER A 27 -16.18 48.33 -10.62
C SER A 27 -15.77 48.17 -9.15
N PRO A 28 -15.22 47.01 -8.73
CA PRO A 28 -14.71 46.86 -7.38
C PRO A 28 -13.43 47.69 -7.20
N ASP A 29 -13.33 48.43 -6.09
CA ASP A 29 -12.16 49.22 -5.71
C ASP A 29 -10.87 48.38 -5.68
N MET A 30 -9.79 48.93 -6.27
CA MET A 30 -8.48 48.28 -6.43
C MET A 30 -7.85 47.74 -5.13
N LYS A 31 -8.29 48.24 -3.96
CA LYS A 31 -7.87 47.75 -2.63
C LYS A 31 -8.52 46.43 -2.22
N ILE A 32 -9.74 46.14 -2.69
CA ILE A 32 -10.45 44.88 -2.41
C ILE A 32 -9.82 43.74 -3.21
N LEU A 33 -9.24 44.05 -4.38
CA LEU A 33 -8.51 43.08 -5.20
C LEU A 33 -7.21 42.58 -4.53
N LEU A 34 -6.55 43.41 -3.72
CA LEU A 34 -5.29 43.07 -3.05
C LEU A 34 -5.48 42.13 -1.84
N ILE A 35 -6.62 42.19 -1.16
CA ILE A 35 -6.90 41.34 0.01
C ILE A 35 -7.38 39.94 -0.42
N ALA A 36 -8.07 39.83 -1.56
CA ALA A 36 -8.50 38.56 -2.12
C ALA A 36 -7.34 37.70 -2.68
N MET A 37 -6.17 38.30 -2.94
CA MET A 37 -5.03 37.62 -3.56
C MET A 37 -4.12 36.88 -2.56
N LEU A 38 -4.29 37.10 -1.24
CA LEU A 38 -3.40 36.54 -0.21
C LEU A 38 -3.84 35.16 0.34
N CYS A 39 -5.03 34.65 -0.03
CA CYS A 39 -5.54 33.37 0.46
C CYS A 39 -5.30 32.17 -0.47
N LEU A 40 -4.52 32.32 -1.54
CA LEU A 40 -4.16 31.24 -2.46
C LEU A 40 -2.78 30.64 -2.15
N LEU A 41 -2.43 30.46 -0.88
CA LEU A 41 -1.29 29.62 -0.51
C LEU A 41 -1.70 28.15 -0.68
N PRO A 42 -1.14 27.40 -1.65
CA PRO A 42 -1.33 25.96 -1.69
C PRO A 42 -0.64 25.39 -0.45
N VAL A 43 -1.42 24.86 0.48
CA VAL A 43 -0.92 23.96 1.51
C VAL A 43 -0.42 22.73 0.77
N ALA A 44 0.88 22.70 0.48
CA ALA A 44 1.55 21.49 0.01
C ALA A 44 1.36 20.45 1.12
N SER A 45 0.40 19.56 0.90
CA SER A 45 0.23 18.38 1.73
C SER A 45 1.41 17.47 1.44
N ALA A 46 2.52 17.68 2.16
CA ALA A 46 3.58 16.68 2.22
C ALA A 46 2.99 15.49 2.98
N SER A 47 2.34 14.57 2.26
CA SER A 47 2.14 13.22 2.79
C SER A 47 3.53 12.59 2.83
N ALA A 48 4.25 12.82 3.92
CA ALA A 48 5.31 11.92 4.34
C ALA A 48 4.61 10.60 4.70
N GLY A 49 4.26 9.83 3.67
CA GLY A 49 3.79 8.46 3.85
C GLY A 49 4.96 7.70 4.42
N SER A 50 4.93 7.41 5.71
CA SER A 50 5.91 6.59 6.42
C SER A 50 5.90 5.12 5.95
N GLY A 51 5.05 4.78 4.98
CA GLY A 51 4.87 3.46 4.42
C GLY A 51 5.85 3.10 3.30
N PHE A 52 5.64 1.90 2.78
CA PHE A 52 6.39 1.31 1.68
C PHE A 52 6.55 2.25 0.48
N GLN A 53 7.75 2.27 -0.10
CA GLN A 53 8.10 3.03 -1.29
C GLN A 53 8.54 2.08 -2.40
N ALA A 54 7.85 2.13 -3.54
CA ALA A 54 8.23 1.34 -4.70
C ALA A 54 9.65 1.72 -5.19
N GLY A 55 10.42 0.73 -5.60
CA GLY A 55 11.80 0.94 -6.04
C GLY A 55 12.70 -0.27 -5.97
N GLU A 56 13.97 -0.06 -6.27
CA GLU A 56 15.04 -1.04 -6.07
C GLU A 56 15.42 -1.05 -4.60
N TRP A 57 15.39 -2.23 -3.97
CA TRP A 57 15.76 -2.42 -2.57
C TRP A 57 16.98 -3.32 -2.47
N GLU A 58 17.95 -2.94 -1.63
CA GLU A 58 19.02 -3.82 -1.19
C GLU A 58 18.64 -4.43 0.15
N ILE A 59 18.53 -5.75 0.19
CA ILE A 59 18.05 -6.52 1.35
C ILE A 59 19.19 -7.42 1.82
N THR A 60 19.49 -7.33 3.11
CA THR A 60 20.40 -8.23 3.81
C THR A 60 19.60 -9.15 4.72
N SER A 61 19.80 -10.46 4.56
CA SER A 61 19.11 -11.51 5.28
C SER A 61 20.08 -12.36 6.09
N THR A 62 19.76 -12.61 7.36
CA THR A 62 20.54 -13.45 8.27
C THR A 62 19.65 -14.56 8.80
N THR A 63 20.00 -15.80 8.49
CA THR A 63 19.24 -16.99 8.89
C THR A 63 19.89 -17.67 10.09
N LYS A 64 19.08 -17.98 11.10
CA LYS A 64 19.45 -18.76 12.28
C LYS A 64 18.67 -20.07 12.27
N MET A 65 19.41 -21.19 12.28
CA MET A 65 18.85 -22.54 12.38
C MET A 65 19.22 -23.16 13.72
N PRO A 66 18.32 -23.96 14.34
CA PRO A 66 18.63 -24.72 15.54
C PRO A 66 19.77 -25.72 15.27
N GLY A 67 20.65 -25.94 16.26
CA GLY A 67 21.72 -26.93 16.16
C GLY A 67 22.99 -26.47 15.41
N MET A 68 23.01 -25.27 14.80
CA MET A 68 24.24 -24.68 14.27
C MET A 68 24.82 -23.64 15.25
N PRO A 69 26.11 -23.77 15.66
CA PRO A 69 26.73 -22.86 16.64
C PRO A 69 27.00 -21.47 16.09
N VAL A 70 27.07 -21.31 14.77
CA VAL A 70 27.24 -20.03 14.07
C VAL A 70 26.00 -19.74 13.21
N SER A 71 25.54 -18.48 13.24
CA SER A 71 24.51 -18.03 12.29
C SER A 71 25.10 -18.07 10.88
N ALA A 72 24.30 -18.44 9.88
CA ALA A 72 24.75 -18.41 8.50
C ALA A 72 25.24 -16.98 8.15
N PRO A 73 26.29 -16.83 7.31
CA PRO A 73 26.75 -15.51 6.90
C PRO A 73 25.58 -14.72 6.29
N PRO A 74 25.45 -13.42 6.58
CA PRO A 74 24.42 -12.60 5.97
C PRO A 74 24.52 -12.63 4.45
N ILE A 75 23.39 -12.78 3.78
CA ILE A 75 23.29 -12.69 2.33
C ILE A 75 22.67 -11.36 1.95
N THR A 76 23.29 -10.62 1.04
CA THR A 76 22.78 -9.35 0.53
C THR A 76 22.39 -9.52 -0.93
N PHE A 77 21.19 -9.10 -1.28
CA PHE A 77 20.66 -9.17 -2.64
C PHE A 77 19.83 -7.91 -2.95
N ARG A 78 19.61 -7.66 -4.23
CA ARG A 78 18.80 -6.54 -4.71
C ARG A 78 17.54 -7.04 -5.38
N GLN A 79 16.44 -6.36 -5.15
CA GLN A 79 15.16 -6.70 -5.74
C GLN A 79 14.36 -5.42 -6.02
N CYS A 80 13.82 -5.32 -7.23
CA CYS A 80 12.79 -4.35 -7.55
C CYS A 80 11.47 -4.76 -6.88
N MET A 81 10.91 -3.86 -6.08
CA MET A 81 9.64 -4.05 -5.38
C MET A 81 8.65 -2.98 -5.83
N GLN A 82 7.53 -3.40 -6.43
CA GLN A 82 6.47 -2.49 -6.89
C GLN A 82 5.35 -2.32 -5.86
N GLU A 83 5.07 -3.38 -5.11
CA GLU A 83 4.02 -3.42 -4.09
C GLU A 83 4.56 -4.08 -2.82
N GLU A 84 4.09 -3.64 -1.67
CA GLU A 84 4.54 -4.15 -0.36
C GLU A 84 4.20 -5.64 -0.14
N ASP A 85 3.07 -6.07 -0.70
CA ASP A 85 2.54 -7.42 -0.54
C ASP A 85 3.23 -8.44 -1.45
N SER A 86 4.02 -7.97 -2.43
CA SER A 86 4.73 -8.84 -3.38
C SER A 86 5.61 -9.90 -2.69
N MET A 87 6.19 -9.60 -1.53
CA MET A 87 6.98 -10.58 -0.76
C MET A 87 6.13 -11.68 -0.13
N ALA A 88 4.95 -11.33 0.39
CA ALA A 88 4.00 -12.28 0.96
C ALA A 88 3.33 -13.12 -0.15
N GLN A 89 3.10 -12.51 -1.31
CA GLN A 89 2.61 -13.16 -2.52
C GLN A 89 3.62 -14.18 -3.05
N GLN A 90 4.90 -13.79 -3.21
CA GLN A 90 5.98 -14.68 -3.66
C GLN A 90 6.15 -15.92 -2.77
N SER A 91 5.89 -15.79 -1.47
CA SER A 91 5.92 -16.93 -0.54
C SER A 91 4.67 -17.82 -0.63
N SER A 92 3.57 -17.33 -1.20
CA SER A 92 2.31 -18.06 -1.35
C SER A 92 2.13 -18.68 -2.74
N GLU A 93 2.64 -18.06 -3.81
CA GLU A 93 2.51 -18.57 -5.19
C GLU A 93 3.38 -19.80 -5.49
N ASN A 94 4.24 -20.20 -4.55
CA ASN A 94 4.93 -21.49 -4.67
C ASN A 94 3.89 -22.61 -4.54
N SER A 95 3.88 -23.53 -5.52
CA SER A 95 2.79 -24.48 -5.86
C SER A 95 2.23 -25.44 -4.78
N GLY A 96 2.60 -25.27 -3.50
CA GLY A 96 2.03 -25.97 -2.35
C GLY A 96 1.72 -25.07 -1.14
N CYS A 97 1.81 -23.75 -1.28
CA CYS A 97 1.64 -22.80 -0.19
C CYS A 97 0.27 -22.10 -0.25
N ARG A 98 -0.38 -21.95 0.91
CA ARG A 98 -1.66 -21.23 1.07
C ARG A 98 -1.50 -20.10 2.08
N MET A 99 -1.89 -18.89 1.68
CA MET A 99 -2.00 -17.76 2.60
C MET A 99 -3.11 -18.05 3.64
N LEU A 100 -2.78 -18.00 4.92
CA LEU A 100 -3.72 -18.17 6.03
C LEU A 100 -4.22 -16.84 6.57
N GLU A 101 -3.31 -15.88 6.66
CA GLU A 101 -3.55 -14.58 7.26
C GLU A 101 -2.60 -13.58 6.62
N GLN A 102 -3.13 -12.41 6.28
CA GLN A 102 -2.34 -11.26 5.85
C GLN A 102 -3.00 -10.02 6.43
N GLN A 103 -2.21 -9.21 7.13
CA GLN A 103 -2.69 -8.01 7.79
C GLN A 103 -1.67 -6.89 7.63
N LYS A 104 -2.18 -5.71 7.27
CA LYS A 104 -1.41 -4.48 7.26
C LYS A 104 -1.91 -3.57 8.38
N THR A 105 -0.98 -3.11 9.22
CA THR A 105 -1.26 -2.13 10.29
C THR A 105 -0.22 -1.02 10.21
N GLY A 106 -0.64 0.16 9.75
CA GLY A 106 0.27 1.27 9.48
C GLY A 106 1.34 0.86 8.46
N ASP A 107 2.61 0.98 8.87
CA ASP A 107 3.78 0.66 8.05
C ASP A 107 4.28 -0.78 8.27
N THR A 108 3.45 -1.66 8.85
CA THR A 108 3.81 -3.05 9.14
C THR A 108 2.88 -4.02 8.43
N LEU A 109 3.46 -4.90 7.60
CA LEU A 109 2.82 -6.07 7.02
C LEU A 109 3.14 -7.31 7.88
N SER A 110 2.13 -8.10 8.21
CA SER A 110 2.29 -9.40 8.86
C SER A 110 1.53 -10.47 8.08
N TRP A 111 2.13 -11.65 7.94
CA TRP A 111 1.53 -12.74 7.19
C TRP A 111 1.76 -14.09 7.86
N LYS A 112 0.88 -15.05 7.56
CA LYS A 112 1.03 -16.47 7.85
C LYS A 112 0.65 -17.27 6.62
N VAL A 113 1.51 -18.19 6.25
CA VAL A 113 1.38 -19.09 5.11
C VAL A 113 1.59 -20.51 5.62
N ARG A 114 0.83 -21.46 5.08
CA ARG A 114 1.10 -22.88 5.28
C ARG A 114 1.46 -23.51 3.95
N CYS A 115 2.57 -24.23 3.91
CA CYS A 115 2.97 -25.02 2.76
C CYS A 115 2.79 -26.50 3.09
N ASP A 116 2.04 -27.20 2.26
CA ASP A 116 1.86 -28.64 2.35
C ASP A 116 2.55 -29.27 1.10
N SER A 117 3.46 -30.21 1.32
CA SER A 117 4.22 -30.90 0.27
C SER A 117 4.36 -32.39 0.59
N GLU A 118 4.83 -33.19 -0.37
CA GLU A 118 5.13 -34.62 -0.12
C GLU A 118 6.16 -34.84 1.00
N GLN A 119 7.03 -33.84 1.23
CA GLN A 119 8.10 -33.87 2.23
C GLN A 119 7.62 -33.46 3.63
N GLY A 120 6.37 -33.03 3.77
CA GLY A 120 5.78 -32.60 5.04
C GLY A 120 5.14 -31.21 4.96
N ARG A 121 4.75 -30.72 6.14
CA ARG A 121 4.10 -29.43 6.33
C ARG A 121 5.08 -28.41 6.88
N ALA A 122 5.06 -27.21 6.31
CA ALA A 122 5.73 -26.04 6.85
C ALA A 122 4.73 -24.92 7.15
N ASP A 123 4.87 -24.29 8.31
CA ASP A 123 4.16 -23.08 8.69
C ASP A 123 5.14 -21.91 8.69
N ILE A 124 4.85 -20.89 7.90
CA ILE A 124 5.69 -19.71 7.72
C ILE A 124 4.92 -18.50 8.26
N SER A 125 5.51 -17.76 9.18
CA SER A 125 4.96 -16.49 9.65
C SER A 125 5.99 -15.39 9.51
N GLY A 126 5.59 -14.21 9.09
CA GLY A 126 6.51 -13.08 8.95
C GLY A 126 5.90 -11.76 9.36
N ARG A 127 6.79 -10.82 9.64
CA ARG A 127 6.49 -9.41 9.84
C ARG A 127 7.54 -8.58 9.13
N LEU A 128 7.10 -7.54 8.43
CA LEU A 128 7.93 -6.57 7.75
C LEU A 128 7.43 -5.18 8.10
N THR A 129 8.34 -4.30 8.52
CA THR A 129 8.04 -2.92 8.89
C THR A 129 8.88 -1.99 8.04
N TRP A 130 8.25 -1.00 7.42
CA TRP A 130 8.91 0.06 6.65
C TRP A 130 9.02 1.34 7.45
N SER A 131 10.03 2.14 7.11
CA SER A 131 10.27 3.46 7.67
C SER A 131 10.98 4.30 6.61
N GLY A 132 10.18 4.87 5.70
CA GLY A 132 10.69 5.59 4.53
C GLY A 132 11.52 4.68 3.62
N ASP A 133 12.80 5.01 3.44
CA ASP A 133 13.74 4.25 2.61
C ASP A 133 14.41 3.07 3.35
N SER A 134 13.92 2.70 4.53
CA SER A 134 14.42 1.55 5.30
C SER A 134 13.34 0.53 5.60
N MET A 135 13.73 -0.74 5.72
CA MET A 135 12.85 -1.83 6.13
C MET A 135 13.53 -2.80 7.08
N GLN A 136 12.74 -3.38 7.99
CA GLN A 136 13.17 -4.44 8.89
C GLN A 136 12.12 -5.55 8.92
N GLY A 137 12.57 -6.79 8.83
CA GLY A 137 11.69 -7.95 8.81
C GLY A 137 12.19 -9.11 9.65
N ILE A 138 11.25 -9.95 10.06
CA ILE A 138 11.53 -11.25 10.67
C ILE A 138 10.55 -12.26 10.11
N THR A 139 11.08 -13.40 9.68
CA THR A 139 10.30 -14.55 9.22
C THR A 139 10.70 -15.75 10.04
N THR A 140 9.72 -16.53 10.48
CA THR A 140 9.90 -17.80 11.16
C THR A 140 9.23 -18.89 10.35
N MET A 141 9.99 -19.90 9.98
CA MET A 141 9.51 -21.11 9.33
C MET A 141 9.60 -22.26 10.32
N THR A 142 8.46 -22.89 10.57
CA THR A 142 8.36 -24.11 11.38
C THR A 142 8.10 -25.27 10.45
N THR A 143 8.89 -26.33 10.55
CA THR A 143 8.69 -27.58 9.79
C THR A 143 8.73 -28.76 10.74
N ASP A 144 7.98 -29.81 10.41
CA ASP A 144 8.06 -31.10 11.09
C ASP A 144 8.83 -32.07 10.20
N GLN A 145 9.98 -32.53 10.66
CA GLN A 145 10.71 -33.62 10.01
C GLN A 145 10.85 -34.79 10.99
N GLY A 146 10.14 -35.88 10.68
CA GLY A 146 10.23 -37.11 11.47
C GLY A 146 9.72 -36.99 12.91
N GLY A 147 8.75 -36.10 13.18
CA GLY A 147 8.18 -35.87 14.51
C GLY A 147 8.99 -34.90 15.37
N GLN A 148 10.05 -34.30 14.81
CA GLN A 148 10.78 -33.20 15.45
C GLN A 148 10.45 -31.88 14.77
N GLN A 149 9.91 -30.96 15.56
CA GLN A 149 9.63 -29.61 15.11
C GLN A 149 10.93 -28.78 15.07
N MET A 150 11.27 -28.28 13.89
CA MET A 150 12.39 -27.37 13.68
C MET A 150 11.86 -25.97 13.36
N SER A 151 12.44 -24.95 13.98
CA SER A 151 12.10 -23.55 13.74
C SER A 151 13.30 -22.78 13.22
N ILE A 152 13.19 -22.28 11.98
CA ILE A 152 14.20 -21.49 11.30
C ILE A 152 13.76 -20.03 11.36
N THR A 153 14.63 -19.15 11.85
CA THR A 153 14.33 -17.71 11.93
C THR A 153 15.26 -16.94 11.01
N THR A 154 14.67 -16.13 10.14
CA THR A 154 15.38 -15.25 9.21
C THR A 154 15.08 -13.81 9.56
N ARG A 155 16.12 -13.01 9.80
CA ARG A 155 15.99 -11.56 9.98
C ARG A 155 16.42 -10.84 8.71
N MET A 156 15.68 -9.81 8.34
CA MET A 156 15.93 -9.01 7.14
C MET A 156 16.08 -7.54 7.53
N GLN A 157 17.02 -6.87 6.89
CA GLN A 157 17.17 -5.42 6.91
C GLN A 157 17.32 -4.97 5.47
N GLY A 158 16.71 -3.86 5.08
CA GLY A 158 16.82 -3.37 3.72
C GLY A 158 16.81 -1.86 3.63
N ASN A 159 17.41 -1.36 2.56
CA ASN A 159 17.43 0.06 2.21
C ASN A 159 17.01 0.23 0.75
N ARG A 160 16.23 1.27 0.49
CA ARG A 160 15.82 1.64 -0.86
C ARG A 160 16.97 2.37 -1.56
N LEU A 161 17.31 1.90 -2.76
CA LEU A 161 18.36 2.46 -3.60
C LEU A 161 17.82 3.53 -4.56
N GLY A 162 16.51 3.57 -4.79
CA GLY A 162 15.85 4.49 -5.69
C GLY A 162 14.79 3.79 -6.56
N PRO A 163 14.43 4.35 -7.73
CA PRO A 163 13.59 3.66 -8.71
C PRO A 163 14.23 2.35 -9.19
N CYS A 164 13.42 1.38 -9.61
CA CYS A 164 13.92 0.19 -10.30
C CYS A 164 14.59 0.57 -11.63
N GLN A 165 15.59 -0.20 -12.03
CA GLN A 165 16.29 -0.04 -13.32
C GLN A 165 15.66 -0.88 -14.43
#